data_AF-A0A0F9NF72-F1
#
_entry.id   AF-A0A0F9NF72-F1
#
_cell.length_a   1.000
_cell.length_b   1.000
_cell.length_c   1.000
_cell.angle_alpha   90.00
_cell.angle_beta   90.00
_cell.angle_gamma   90.00
#
_symmetry.space_group_name_H-M   'P 1'
#
loop_
_entity.id
_entity.type
_entity.pdbx_description
1 polymer ?
#
loop_
_entity_poly.entity_id
_entity_poly.type
_entity_poly.pdbx_seq_one_letter_code
_entity_poly.pdbx_strand_id
1 'polypeptide(L)'
;MTTDGTATEQDPAGKTAPSASKQETSTEKSPTFTPEQQKVIDGMVEKAKSDALSTAGRTDKDLGEREKAVKAREGVARQAETDARDRRFREQRDAVKDDPAALQKLTTAHDAEVAIEETRVEKGQAAEATKTANEAIVKANAARIASENGVSAKDLLEMTNGSEETMERLAKVLPKMGQESADTTPEARRQAVPDSGVTTGSGTGKVTREEAAAFTTQGKSQEEIRDFNERLLNSPRT
;
A
#
# COMPACT_ATOMS: atom_id res chain seq x y z
N MET A 1 2.63 65.26 -19.11
CA MET A 1 1.81 64.54 -18.11
C MET A 1 2.76 63.69 -17.28
N THR A 2 2.84 64.03 -15.98
CA THR A 2 3.38 63.30 -14.81
C THR A 2 4.47 62.24 -15.00
N THR A 3 5.66 62.58 -14.51
CA THR A 3 6.73 61.69 -14.01
C THR A 3 6.54 61.42 -12.52
N ASP A 4 6.78 60.19 -12.06
CA ASP A 4 7.33 59.83 -10.74
C ASP A 4 7.50 58.29 -10.73
N GLY A 5 8.61 57.66 -10.37
CA GLY A 5 9.78 58.14 -9.64
C GLY A 5 9.79 57.56 -8.23
N THR A 6 10.59 56.49 -8.00
CA THR A 6 11.27 56.15 -6.73
C THR A 6 10.40 55.79 -5.50
N ALA A 7 10.88 55.24 -4.40
CA ALA A 7 11.90 54.25 -4.05
C ALA A 7 11.76 54.04 -2.52
N THR A 8 12.08 52.83 -2.06
CA THR A 8 12.74 52.52 -0.77
C THR A 8 12.07 52.81 0.59
N GLU A 9 12.01 51.73 1.38
CA GLU A 9 11.97 51.56 2.83
C GLU A 9 12.25 52.76 3.76
N GLN A 10 11.44 52.84 4.82
CA GLN A 10 11.86 53.28 6.16
C GLN A 10 11.26 52.33 7.23
N ASP A 11 12.15 51.65 7.94
CA ASP A 11 12.01 51.04 9.28
C ASP A 11 12.25 52.14 10.36
N PRO A 12 12.19 51.98 11.71
CA PRO A 12 11.51 51.04 12.62
C PRO A 12 10.74 51.74 13.80
N ALA A 13 10.24 50.93 14.75
CA ALA A 13 9.83 51.23 16.13
C ALA A 13 8.39 51.79 16.35
N GLY A 14 7.54 51.22 17.19
CA GLY A 14 7.65 50.18 18.20
C GLY A 14 6.68 50.50 19.34
N LYS A 15 5.69 49.63 19.60
CA LYS A 15 5.00 49.47 20.90
C LYS A 15 4.10 48.21 20.92
N THR A 16 4.72 47.12 21.36
CA THR A 16 4.23 46.12 22.34
C THR A 16 2.76 45.65 22.35
N ALA A 17 2.53 44.46 21.77
CA ALA A 17 1.98 43.18 22.33
C ALA A 17 0.84 43.16 23.40
N PRO A 18 0.11 42.03 23.62
CA PRO A 18 0.07 40.74 22.91
C PRO A 18 -1.38 40.26 22.58
N SER A 19 -1.54 39.40 21.57
CA SER A 19 -2.50 38.30 21.71
C SER A 19 -2.03 37.12 20.86
N ALA A 20 -1.58 36.10 21.58
CA ALA A 20 -1.25 34.81 21.04
C ALA A 20 -2.53 34.11 20.63
N SER A 21 -2.79 34.03 19.33
CA SER A 21 -3.57 32.95 18.76
C SER A 21 -2.59 32.03 18.03
N LYS A 22 -2.00 31.10 18.80
CA LYS A 22 -1.45 29.86 18.25
C LYS A 22 -2.60 29.17 17.51
N GLN A 23 -2.60 29.28 16.19
CA GLN A 23 -3.39 28.39 15.37
C GLN A 23 -2.64 27.06 15.36
N GLU A 24 -2.99 26.21 16.33
CA GLU A 24 -2.64 24.79 16.30
C GLU A 24 -3.35 24.19 15.09
N THR A 25 -2.65 24.13 13.96
CA THR A 25 -2.98 23.19 12.90
C THR A 25 -2.77 21.80 13.49
N SER A 26 -3.85 21.18 13.94
CA SER A 26 -3.91 19.76 14.25
C SER A 26 -3.45 19.00 13.01
N THR A 27 -2.18 18.60 12.99
CA THR A 27 -1.68 17.58 12.08
C THR A 27 -2.35 16.28 12.52
N GLU A 28 -3.59 16.05 12.06
CA GLU A 28 -4.24 14.75 12.14
C GLU A 28 -3.30 13.75 11.46
N LYS A 29 -2.49 13.06 12.27
CA LYS A 29 -1.76 11.89 11.82
C LYS A 29 -2.83 10.91 11.37
N SER A 30 -2.92 10.67 10.05
CA SER A 30 -3.68 9.55 9.51
C SER A 30 -3.37 8.31 10.37
N PRO A 31 -4.36 7.56 10.86
CA PRO A 31 -4.11 6.44 11.74
C PRO A 31 -3.19 5.46 11.02
N THR A 32 -1.95 5.37 11.50
CA THR A 32 -0.97 4.40 11.01
C THR A 32 -1.35 3.07 11.65
N PHE A 33 -2.02 2.21 10.88
CA PHE A 33 -2.33 0.86 11.32
C PHE A 33 -1.03 0.10 11.63
N THR A 34 -1.04 -0.68 12.71
CA THR A 34 0.10 -1.56 12.99
C THR A 34 0.23 -2.59 11.86
N PRO A 35 1.43 -3.15 11.60
CA PRO A 35 1.62 -4.14 10.53
C PRO A 35 0.66 -5.33 10.61
N GLU A 36 0.27 -5.74 11.82
CA GLU A 36 -0.72 -6.79 12.03
C GLU A 36 -2.13 -6.34 11.63
N GLN A 37 -2.51 -5.11 11.96
CA GLN A 37 -3.79 -4.54 11.54
C GLN A 37 -3.84 -4.36 10.02
N GLN A 38 -2.73 -3.96 9.39
CA GLN A 38 -2.63 -3.84 7.95
C GLN A 38 -2.78 -5.21 7.26
N LYS A 39 -2.13 -6.27 7.76
CA LYS A 39 -2.32 -7.64 7.24
C LYS A 39 -3.76 -8.15 7.38
N VAL A 40 -4.44 -7.79 8.47
CA VAL A 40 -5.86 -8.13 8.66
C VAL A 40 -6.73 -7.36 7.67
N ILE A 41 -6.46 -6.07 7.47
CA ILE A 41 -7.17 -5.23 6.50
C ILE A 41 -6.93 -5.75 5.08
N ASP A 42 -5.70 -6.04 4.69
CA ASP A 42 -5.36 -6.57 3.37
C ASP A 42 -5.99 -7.95 3.16
N GLY A 43 -5.96 -8.82 4.18
CA GLY A 43 -6.64 -10.11 4.15
C GLY A 43 -8.16 -9.99 4.04
N MET A 44 -8.77 -8.97 4.67
CA MET A 44 -10.19 -8.65 4.52
C MET A 44 -10.51 -8.08 3.15
N VAL A 45 -9.64 -7.25 2.58
CA VAL A 45 -9.79 -6.67 1.24
C VAL A 45 -9.67 -7.75 0.16
N GLU A 46 -8.69 -8.66 0.27
CA GLU A 46 -8.54 -9.79 -0.64
C GLU A 46 -9.71 -10.76 -0.54
N LYS A 47 -10.21 -11.04 0.67
CA LYS A 47 -11.45 -11.80 0.86
C LYS A 47 -12.66 -11.07 0.29
N ALA A 48 -12.79 -9.77 0.51
CA ALA A 48 -13.90 -8.98 -0.03
C ALA A 48 -13.88 -8.93 -1.56
N LYS A 49 -12.70 -8.85 -2.18
CA LYS A 49 -12.55 -8.97 -3.64
C LYS A 49 -12.96 -10.35 -4.11
N SER A 50 -12.45 -11.41 -3.47
CA SER A 50 -12.78 -12.80 -3.80
C SER A 50 -14.27 -13.08 -3.64
N ASP A 51 -14.89 -12.65 -2.55
CA ASP A 51 -16.32 -12.79 -2.30
C ASP A 51 -17.15 -11.94 -3.27
N ALA A 52 -16.73 -10.71 -3.60
CA ALA A 52 -17.41 -9.88 -4.59
C ALA A 52 -17.34 -10.48 -6.00
N LEU A 53 -16.18 -11.04 -6.38
CA LEU A 53 -15.98 -11.73 -7.65
C LEU A 53 -16.80 -13.04 -7.70
N SER A 54 -16.76 -13.83 -6.62
CA SER A 54 -17.52 -15.07 -6.47
C SER A 54 -19.04 -14.83 -6.49
N THR A 55 -19.51 -13.77 -5.82
CA THR A 55 -20.92 -13.34 -5.82
C THR A 55 -21.37 -12.87 -7.21
N ALA A 56 -20.46 -12.29 -8.00
CA ALA A 56 -20.68 -11.95 -9.41
C ALA A 56 -20.50 -13.16 -10.36
N GLY A 57 -20.20 -14.35 -9.84
CA GLY A 57 -19.95 -15.56 -10.61
C GLY A 57 -18.68 -15.51 -11.46
N ARG A 58 -17.69 -14.71 -11.07
CA ARG A 58 -16.43 -14.49 -11.81
C ARG A 58 -15.26 -14.92 -10.94
N THR A 59 -14.30 -15.60 -11.56
CA THR A 59 -13.04 -16.04 -10.95
C THR A 59 -11.90 -15.10 -11.38
N ASP A 60 -10.76 -15.12 -10.68
CA ASP A 60 -9.56 -14.37 -11.09
C ASP A 60 -9.13 -14.70 -12.53
N LYS A 61 -9.40 -15.94 -12.96
CA LYS A 61 -9.20 -16.37 -14.34
C LYS A 61 -10.07 -15.59 -15.33
N ASP A 62 -11.33 -15.34 -15.00
CA ASP A 62 -12.25 -14.55 -15.84
C ASP A 62 -11.81 -13.09 -15.93
N LEU A 63 -11.18 -12.57 -14.87
CA LEU A 63 -10.63 -11.22 -14.85
C LEU A 63 -9.42 -11.10 -15.80
N GLY A 64 -8.50 -12.07 -15.76
CA GLY A 64 -7.37 -12.15 -16.69
C GLY A 64 -7.79 -12.39 -18.15
N GLU A 65 -8.82 -13.21 -18.38
CA GLU A 65 -9.39 -13.41 -19.74
C GLU A 65 -10.07 -12.14 -20.26
N ARG A 66 -10.76 -11.40 -19.39
CA ARG A 66 -11.39 -10.13 -19.74
C ARG A 66 -10.37 -9.05 -20.08
N GLU A 67 -9.27 -8.93 -19.34
CA GLU A 67 -8.19 -8.00 -19.67
C GLU A 67 -7.57 -8.31 -21.03
N LYS A 68 -7.31 -9.60 -21.32
CA LYS A 68 -6.85 -10.03 -22.64
C LYS A 68 -7.86 -9.71 -23.74
N ALA A 69 -9.14 -9.94 -23.49
CA ALA A 69 -10.21 -9.64 -24.43
C ALA A 69 -10.35 -8.13 -24.69
N VAL A 70 -10.17 -7.29 -23.66
CA VAL A 70 -10.17 -5.83 -23.81
C VAL A 70 -8.98 -5.38 -24.65
N LYS A 71 -7.76 -5.84 -24.33
CA LYS A 71 -6.56 -5.52 -25.12
C LYS A 71 -6.69 -5.97 -26.58
N ALA A 72 -7.24 -7.15 -26.81
CA ALA A 72 -7.50 -7.66 -28.16
C ALA A 72 -8.52 -6.78 -28.91
N ARG A 73 -9.61 -6.36 -28.25
CA ARG A 73 -10.60 -5.45 -28.84
C ARG A 73 -10.02 -4.08 -29.16
N GLU A 74 -9.17 -3.54 -28.29
CA GLU A 74 -8.47 -2.27 -28.54
C GLU A 74 -7.52 -2.38 -29.75
N GLY A 75 -6.81 -3.51 -29.88
CA GLY A 75 -5.97 -3.78 -31.05
C GLY A 75 -6.77 -3.82 -32.35
N VAL A 76 -7.92 -4.53 -32.35
CA VAL A 76 -8.81 -4.61 -33.52
C VAL A 76 -9.43 -3.26 -33.86
N ALA A 77 -9.83 -2.47 -32.85
CA ALA A 77 -10.40 -1.14 -33.06
C ALA A 77 -9.39 -0.17 -33.68
N ARG A 78 -8.14 -0.16 -33.16
CA ARG A 78 -7.06 0.65 -33.74
C ARG A 78 -6.76 0.24 -35.17
N GLN A 79 -6.68 -1.05 -35.45
CA GLN A 79 -6.41 -1.54 -36.80
C GLN A 79 -7.53 -1.16 -37.77
N ALA A 80 -8.79 -1.27 -37.36
CA ALA A 80 -9.93 -0.84 -38.17
C ALA A 80 -9.92 0.68 -38.43
N GLU A 81 -9.48 1.49 -37.47
CA GLU A 81 -9.34 2.93 -37.62
C GLU A 81 -8.22 3.29 -38.60
N THR A 82 -7.07 2.63 -38.50
CA THR A 82 -5.95 2.78 -39.45
C THR A 82 -6.39 2.38 -40.87
N ASP A 83 -7.02 1.22 -41.03
CA ASP A 83 -7.50 0.73 -42.33
C ASP A 83 -8.52 1.69 -42.96
N ALA A 84 -9.41 2.27 -42.15
CA ALA A 84 -10.38 3.25 -42.62
C ALA A 84 -9.71 4.57 -43.07
N ARG A 85 -8.64 4.99 -42.37
CA ARG A 85 -7.87 6.19 -42.71
C ARG A 85 -7.11 6.00 -44.02
N ASP A 86 -6.43 4.86 -44.18
CA ASP A 86 -5.73 4.48 -45.41
C ASP A 86 -6.68 4.43 -46.61
N ARG A 87 -7.90 3.90 -46.41
CA ARG A 87 -8.92 3.90 -47.46
C ARG A 87 -9.31 5.30 -47.90
N ARG A 88 -9.58 6.20 -46.94
CA ARG A 88 -9.91 7.60 -47.22
C ARG A 88 -8.78 8.32 -47.95
N PHE A 89 -7.53 8.07 -47.56
CA PHE A 89 -6.38 8.64 -48.25
C PHE A 89 -6.31 8.17 -49.71
N ARG A 90 -6.50 6.86 -49.97
CA ARG A 90 -6.53 6.34 -51.35
C ARG A 90 -7.66 6.96 -52.18
N GLU A 91 -8.87 7.05 -51.63
CA GLU A 91 -10.01 7.67 -52.29
C GLU A 91 -9.76 9.15 -52.62
N GLN A 92 -9.17 9.91 -51.68
CA GLN A 92 -8.80 11.31 -51.90
C GLN A 92 -7.67 11.44 -52.93
N ARG A 93 -6.69 10.54 -52.90
CA ARG A 93 -5.57 10.51 -53.85
C ARG A 93 -6.05 10.28 -55.27
N ASP A 94 -6.98 9.34 -55.45
CA ASP A 94 -7.54 9.03 -56.76
C ASP A 94 -8.38 10.19 -57.32
N ALA A 95 -9.02 10.98 -56.44
CA ALA A 95 -9.78 12.16 -56.82
C ALA A 95 -8.90 13.35 -57.28
N VAL A 96 -7.66 13.45 -56.79
CA VAL A 96 -6.73 14.55 -57.11
C VAL A 96 -5.52 14.12 -57.93
N LYS A 97 -5.53 12.91 -58.47
CA LYS A 97 -4.36 12.30 -59.16
C LYS A 97 -3.83 13.10 -60.34
N ASP A 98 -4.70 13.86 -61.01
CA ASP A 98 -4.37 14.65 -62.20
C ASP A 98 -3.96 16.10 -61.85
N ASP A 99 -4.05 16.50 -60.57
CA ASP A 99 -3.55 17.78 -60.05
C ASP A 99 -2.30 17.55 -59.18
N PRO A 100 -1.09 17.82 -59.69
CA PRO A 100 0.15 17.57 -58.95
C PRO A 100 0.30 18.44 -57.71
N ALA A 101 -0.28 19.64 -57.69
CA ALA A 101 -0.19 20.54 -56.53
C ALA A 101 -1.13 20.09 -55.41
N ALA A 102 -2.33 19.60 -55.75
CA ALA A 102 -3.26 19.00 -54.78
C ALA A 102 -2.75 17.65 -54.26
N LEU A 103 -2.17 16.82 -55.14
CA LEU A 103 -1.56 15.54 -54.77
C LEU A 103 -0.43 15.74 -53.75
N GLN A 104 0.48 16.71 -53.99
CA GLN A 104 1.59 16.98 -53.09
C GLN A 104 1.11 17.45 -51.71
N LYS A 105 0.10 18.32 -51.65
CA LYS A 105 -0.49 18.76 -50.38
C LYS A 105 -1.13 17.60 -49.62
N LEU A 106 -1.82 16.71 -50.32
CA LEU A 106 -2.46 15.54 -49.73
C LEU A 106 -1.42 14.56 -49.17
N THR A 107 -0.36 14.26 -49.92
CA THR A 107 0.72 13.37 -49.45
C THR A 107 1.45 13.96 -48.25
N THR A 108 1.78 15.25 -48.29
CA THR A 108 2.46 15.91 -47.15
C THR A 108 1.59 15.94 -45.90
N ALA A 109 0.27 16.14 -46.04
CA ALA A 109 -0.65 16.10 -44.91
C ALA A 109 -0.75 14.70 -44.30
N HIS A 110 -0.84 13.67 -45.14
CA HIS A 110 -0.87 12.27 -44.70
C HIS A 110 0.43 11.85 -44.01
N ASP A 111 1.58 12.17 -44.59
CA ASP A 111 2.89 11.83 -44.01
C ASP A 111 3.10 12.53 -42.66
N ALA A 112 2.64 13.78 -42.52
CA ALA A 112 2.67 14.48 -41.25
C ALA A 112 1.76 13.82 -40.19
N GLU A 113 0.58 13.34 -40.59
CA GLU A 113 -0.34 12.63 -39.70
C GLU A 113 0.24 11.29 -39.23
N VAL A 114 0.83 10.52 -40.14
CA VAL A 114 1.53 9.26 -39.82
C VAL A 114 2.69 9.52 -38.87
N ALA A 115 3.53 10.52 -39.13
CA ALA A 115 4.66 10.84 -38.27
C ALA A 115 4.24 11.26 -36.85
N ILE A 116 3.11 11.98 -36.71
CA ILE A 116 2.55 12.34 -35.40
C ILE A 116 2.07 11.10 -34.65
N GLU A 117 1.43 10.15 -35.33
CA GLU A 117 0.98 8.89 -34.71
C GLU A 117 2.15 8.01 -34.29
N GLU A 118 3.15 7.82 -35.16
CA GLU A 118 4.37 7.07 -34.85
C GLU A 118 5.06 7.66 -33.61
N THR A 119 5.25 8.98 -33.58
CA THR A 119 5.84 9.67 -32.42
C THR A 119 5.02 9.45 -31.15
N ARG A 120 3.69 9.41 -31.25
CA ARG A 120 2.81 9.18 -30.10
C ARG A 120 2.91 7.74 -29.60
N VAL A 121 2.99 6.77 -30.49
CA VAL A 121 3.18 5.35 -30.16
C VAL A 121 4.54 5.15 -29.50
N GLU A 122 5.61 5.70 -30.08
CA GLU A 122 6.96 5.61 -29.53
C GLU A 122 7.06 6.24 -28.14
N LYS A 123 6.45 7.41 -27.92
CA LYS A 123 6.39 8.04 -26.58
C LYS A 123 5.65 7.17 -25.57
N GLY A 124 4.56 6.51 -25.99
CA GLY A 124 3.83 5.57 -25.14
C GLY A 124 4.68 4.35 -24.77
N GLN A 125 5.32 3.73 -25.76
CA GLN A 125 6.20 2.57 -25.54
C GLN A 125 7.42 2.92 -24.68
N ALA A 126 8.04 4.08 -24.90
CA ALA A 126 9.14 4.57 -24.09
C ALA A 126 8.71 4.77 -22.62
N ALA A 127 7.54 5.37 -22.39
CA ALA A 127 7.00 5.55 -21.04
C ALA A 127 6.72 4.21 -20.34
N GLU A 128 6.14 3.22 -21.04
CA GLU A 128 5.92 1.88 -20.50
C GLU A 128 7.24 1.15 -20.21
N ALA A 129 8.23 1.27 -21.09
CA ALA A 129 9.56 0.71 -20.89
C ALA A 129 10.25 1.34 -19.67
N THR A 130 10.20 2.67 -19.52
CA THR A 130 10.74 3.37 -18.34
C THR A 130 10.02 2.94 -17.07
N LYS A 131 8.69 2.81 -17.09
CA LYS A 131 7.92 2.33 -15.92
C LYS A 131 8.35 0.92 -15.52
N THR A 132 8.46 0.01 -16.48
CA THR A 132 8.87 -1.38 -16.24
C THR A 132 10.31 -1.46 -15.71
N ALA A 133 11.21 -0.66 -16.27
CA ALA A 133 12.59 -0.57 -15.80
C ALA A 133 12.67 -0.04 -14.37
N ASN A 134 11.91 1.01 -14.05
CA ASN A 134 11.84 1.57 -12.70
C ASN A 134 11.29 0.55 -11.70
N GLU A 135 10.20 -0.16 -12.03
CA GLU A 135 9.65 -1.22 -11.18
C GLU A 135 10.68 -2.34 -10.93
N ALA A 136 11.47 -2.71 -11.95
CA ALA A 136 12.53 -3.69 -11.80
C ALA A 136 13.66 -3.20 -10.89
N ILE A 137 14.09 -1.95 -11.04
CA ILE A 137 15.11 -1.32 -10.18
C ILE A 137 14.63 -1.26 -8.73
N VAL A 138 13.38 -0.83 -8.50
CA VAL A 138 12.78 -0.76 -7.17
C VAL A 138 12.74 -2.13 -6.51
N LYS A 139 12.34 -3.18 -7.25
CA LYS A 139 12.36 -4.56 -6.75
C LYS A 139 13.77 -5.06 -6.43
N ALA A 140 14.75 -4.74 -7.27
CA ALA A 140 16.15 -5.11 -7.04
C ALA A 140 16.72 -4.42 -5.78
N ASN A 141 16.43 -3.14 -5.60
CA ASN A 141 16.83 -2.38 -4.41
C ASN A 141 16.17 -2.92 -3.14
N ALA A 142 14.87 -3.23 -3.19
CA ALA A 142 14.17 -3.85 -2.08
C ALA A 142 14.79 -5.20 -1.69
N ALA A 143 15.12 -6.05 -2.67
CA ALA A 143 15.77 -7.33 -2.42
C ALA A 143 17.18 -7.17 -1.80
N ARG A 144 17.97 -6.21 -2.30
CA ARG A 144 19.29 -5.88 -1.75
C ARG A 144 19.18 -5.43 -0.29
N ILE A 145 18.37 -4.41 -0.02
CA ILE A 145 18.21 -3.83 1.33
C ILE A 145 17.62 -4.86 2.30
N ALA A 146 16.66 -5.66 1.85
CA ALA A 146 16.08 -6.76 2.61
C ALA A 146 17.15 -7.77 3.05
N SER A 147 18.02 -8.18 2.12
CA SER A 147 19.09 -9.13 2.42
C SER A 147 20.13 -8.57 3.38
N GLU A 148 20.50 -7.29 3.25
CA GLU A 148 21.48 -6.62 4.10
C GLU A 148 20.99 -6.42 5.54
N ASN A 149 19.70 -6.09 5.71
CA ASN A 149 19.11 -5.81 7.02
C ASN A 149 18.38 -7.02 7.63
N GLY A 150 18.28 -8.11 6.87
CA GLY A 150 17.56 -9.32 7.26
C GLY A 150 16.06 -9.11 7.41
N VAL A 151 15.42 -8.29 6.57
CA VAL A 151 13.98 -7.97 6.63
C VAL A 151 13.25 -8.48 5.37
N SER A 152 11.92 -8.47 5.35
CA SER A 152 11.11 -8.91 4.20
C SER A 152 11.16 -7.87 3.07
N ALA A 153 11.62 -8.28 1.87
CA ALA A 153 11.59 -7.42 0.68
C ALA A 153 10.17 -7.01 0.27
N LYS A 154 9.19 -7.87 0.55
CA LYS A 154 7.77 -7.60 0.29
C LYS A 154 7.28 -6.45 1.17
N ASP A 155 7.59 -6.50 2.46
CA ASP A 155 7.16 -5.49 3.43
C ASP A 155 7.79 -4.13 3.12
N LEU A 156 9.05 -4.12 2.66
CA LEU A 156 9.70 -2.89 2.16
C LEU A 156 9.01 -2.29 0.95
N LEU A 157 8.55 -3.11 0.00
CA LEU A 157 7.84 -2.63 -1.20
C LEU A 157 6.42 -2.15 -0.87
N GLU A 158 5.74 -2.78 0.08
CA GLU A 158 4.36 -2.44 0.46
C GLU A 158 4.30 -1.19 1.34
N MET A 159 5.32 -0.95 2.18
CA MET A 159 5.32 0.14 3.15
C MET A 159 6.13 1.37 2.70
N THR A 160 6.71 1.35 1.51
CA THR A 160 7.47 2.49 0.97
C THR A 160 6.97 2.92 -0.40
N ASN A 161 7.36 4.13 -0.80
CA ASN A 161 7.07 4.66 -2.13
C ASN A 161 8.06 4.16 -3.21
N GLY A 162 8.86 3.13 -2.90
CA GLY A 162 9.89 2.61 -3.81
C GLY A 162 11.19 3.41 -3.85
N SER A 163 11.35 4.46 -3.04
CA SER A 163 12.64 5.15 -2.90
C SER A 163 13.62 4.34 -2.06
N GLU A 164 14.86 4.22 -2.53
CA GLU A 164 15.94 3.51 -1.86
C GLU A 164 16.17 4.03 -0.43
N GLU A 165 16.21 5.35 -0.25
CA GLU A 165 16.42 5.96 1.07
C GLU A 165 15.29 5.65 2.05
N THR A 166 14.04 5.59 1.56
CA THR A 166 12.89 5.23 2.40
C THR A 166 12.91 3.74 2.76
N MET A 167 13.32 2.87 1.84
CA MET A 167 13.50 1.45 2.08
C MET A 167 14.60 1.19 3.10
N GLU A 168 15.74 1.89 3.02
CA GLU A 168 16.82 1.74 4.00
C GLU A 168 16.43 2.24 5.39
N ARG A 169 15.72 3.38 5.48
CA ARG A 169 15.22 3.89 6.76
C ARG A 169 14.23 2.92 7.38
N LEU A 170 13.28 2.40 6.59
CA LEU A 170 12.28 1.45 7.07
C LEU A 170 12.89 0.10 7.46
N ALA A 171 13.85 -0.40 6.68
CA ALA A 171 14.54 -1.67 6.94
C ALA A 171 15.24 -1.71 8.31
N LYS A 172 15.65 -0.54 8.84
CA LYS A 172 16.25 -0.43 10.18
C LYS A 172 15.23 -0.58 11.31
N VAL A 173 13.95 -0.30 11.05
CA VAL A 173 12.88 -0.31 12.06
C VAL A 173 11.99 -1.56 11.96
N LEU A 174 12.04 -2.25 10.82
CA LEU A 174 11.28 -3.49 10.62
C LEU A 174 11.89 -4.65 11.41
N PRO A 175 11.04 -5.54 11.94
CA PRO A 175 11.50 -6.76 12.59
C PRO A 175 12.26 -7.64 11.59
N LYS A 176 13.40 -8.18 12.03
CA LYS A 176 14.22 -9.07 11.21
C LYS A 176 13.48 -10.39 10.97
N MET A 177 13.58 -10.92 9.76
CA MET A 177 13.04 -12.23 9.39
C MET A 177 13.64 -13.30 10.30
N GLY A 178 12.77 -14.01 11.01
CA GLY A 178 13.16 -15.03 12.00
C GLY A 178 13.31 -14.52 13.44
N GLN A 179 13.21 -13.21 13.67
CA GLN A 179 12.96 -12.63 15.00
C GLN A 179 11.49 -12.21 15.07
N GLU A 180 10.61 -13.13 15.47
CA GLU A 180 9.37 -12.72 16.14
C GLU A 180 9.80 -11.89 17.36
N SER A 181 9.60 -10.57 17.28
CA SER A 181 9.59 -9.59 18.37
C SER A 181 10.23 -10.06 19.68
N ALA A 182 11.56 -10.25 19.69
CA ALA A 182 12.32 -10.49 20.90
C ALA A 182 12.69 -9.16 21.59
N ASP A 183 11.78 -8.19 21.58
CA ASP A 183 11.97 -6.90 22.23
C ASP A 183 10.72 -6.47 23.01
N THR A 184 10.37 -7.29 24.00
CA THR A 184 9.98 -6.75 25.29
C THR A 184 11.24 -6.69 26.16
N THR A 185 12.11 -5.71 25.95
CA THR A 185 13.17 -5.41 26.94
C THR A 185 12.49 -4.82 28.19
N PRO A 186 12.54 -5.45 29.38
CA PRO A 186 12.08 -4.84 30.62
C PRO A 186 13.29 -4.38 31.43
N GLU A 187 14.05 -3.42 30.92
CA GLU A 187 15.14 -2.76 31.68
C GLU A 187 14.87 -1.27 31.86
N ALA A 188 13.68 -0.92 32.36
CA ALA A 188 13.44 0.37 32.98
C ALA A 188 12.21 0.34 33.89
N ARG A 189 12.22 -0.45 34.97
CA ARG A 189 11.34 -0.24 36.15
C ARG A 189 11.84 -1.01 37.37
N ARG A 190 13.01 -0.60 37.88
CA ARG A 190 13.22 -0.67 39.33
C ARG A 190 12.38 0.44 39.96
N GLN A 191 11.62 0.07 40.99
CA GLN A 191 10.79 0.92 41.87
C GLN A 191 9.42 1.38 41.33
N ALA A 192 8.43 0.51 41.47
CA ALA A 192 7.31 0.73 42.40
C ALA A 192 6.54 -0.59 42.54
N VAL A 193 6.65 -1.22 43.71
CA VAL A 193 5.76 -2.32 44.11
C VAL A 193 4.38 -1.72 44.37
N PRO A 194 3.32 -2.28 43.76
CA PRO A 194 2.11 -2.52 44.51
C PRO A 194 1.87 -4.03 44.58
N ASP A 195 1.78 -4.47 45.83
CA ASP A 195 1.46 -5.82 46.28
C ASP A 195 0.15 -6.31 45.66
N SER A 196 0.18 -7.38 44.87
CA SER A 196 -0.95 -8.29 44.69
C SER A 196 -0.44 -9.58 44.02
N GLY A 197 -0.21 -10.58 44.86
CA GLY A 197 0.24 -11.89 44.44
C GLY A 197 -0.80 -12.60 43.59
N VAL A 198 -0.43 -12.96 42.37
CA VAL A 198 -0.98 -14.13 41.67
C VAL A 198 0.18 -14.78 40.92
N THR A 199 0.62 -15.93 41.44
CA THR A 199 1.65 -16.75 40.85
C THR A 199 1.01 -17.57 39.72
N THR A 200 1.35 -17.29 38.47
CA THR A 200 1.08 -18.22 37.37
C THR A 200 2.16 -19.29 37.38
N GLY A 201 2.04 -20.22 38.34
CA GLY A 201 2.77 -21.47 38.37
C GLY A 201 2.05 -22.50 37.51
N SER A 202 2.59 -22.74 36.32
CA SER A 202 2.42 -23.99 35.59
C SER A 202 2.55 -25.17 36.57
N GLY A 203 1.50 -25.98 36.69
CA GLY A 203 1.50 -27.07 37.66
C GLY A 203 0.31 -27.98 37.43
N THR A 204 0.61 -29.16 36.93
CA THR A 204 -0.12 -30.41 37.08
C THR A 204 -0.32 -30.73 38.58
N GLY A 205 -1.10 -29.90 39.27
CA GLY A 205 -1.31 -29.95 40.71
C GLY A 205 -2.50 -30.83 41.07
N LYS A 206 -2.24 -31.83 41.92
CA LYS A 206 -3.28 -32.59 42.61
C LYS A 206 -4.09 -31.64 43.49
N VAL A 207 -5.42 -31.64 43.38
CA VAL A 207 -6.30 -30.88 44.29
C VAL A 207 -6.28 -31.56 45.65
N THR A 208 -5.85 -30.84 46.68
CA THR A 208 -5.84 -31.36 48.05
C THR A 208 -7.24 -31.26 48.69
N ARG A 209 -7.52 -32.09 49.70
CA ARG A 209 -8.84 -32.14 50.36
C ARG A 209 -9.22 -30.82 51.05
N GLU A 210 -8.23 -30.02 51.44
CA GLU A 210 -8.42 -28.69 52.04
C GLU A 210 -8.78 -27.64 50.98
N GLU A 211 -8.20 -27.70 49.77
CA GLU A 211 -8.58 -26.84 48.65
C GLU A 211 -9.98 -27.14 48.12
N ALA A 212 -10.39 -28.42 48.14
CA ALA A 212 -11.76 -28.81 47.80
C ALA A 212 -12.81 -28.30 48.80
N ALA A 213 -12.46 -28.20 50.08
CA ALA A 213 -13.35 -27.67 51.10
C ALA A 213 -13.46 -26.14 51.08
N ALA A 214 -12.44 -25.45 50.58
CA ALA A 214 -12.39 -23.98 50.51
C ALA A 214 -12.89 -23.40 49.16
N PHE A 215 -13.19 -24.24 48.17
CA PHE A 215 -13.65 -23.77 46.86
C PHE A 215 -15.10 -23.28 46.92
N THR A 216 -15.28 -21.96 46.86
CA THR A 216 -16.60 -21.32 46.69
C THR A 216 -16.85 -20.98 45.21
N THR A 217 -18.10 -21.11 44.77
CA THR A 217 -18.52 -20.76 43.39
C THR A 217 -18.84 -19.28 43.22
N GLN A 218 -18.86 -18.52 44.31
CA GLN A 218 -19.25 -17.12 44.30
C GLN A 218 -18.12 -16.26 43.71
N GLY A 219 -18.41 -15.60 42.58
CA GLY A 219 -17.45 -14.74 41.87
C GLY A 219 -16.56 -15.46 40.84
N LYS A 220 -16.76 -16.76 40.61
CA LYS A 220 -16.01 -17.54 39.62
C LYS A 220 -16.79 -17.71 38.32
N SER A 221 -16.06 -17.74 37.21
CA SER A 221 -16.64 -17.98 35.89
C SER A 221 -17.07 -19.45 35.73
N GLN A 222 -17.97 -19.73 34.79
CA GLN A 222 -18.38 -21.11 34.51
C GLN A 222 -17.22 -22.00 34.05
N GLU A 223 -16.24 -21.40 33.36
CA GLU A 223 -15.03 -22.10 32.90
C GLU A 223 -14.14 -22.48 34.09
N GLU A 224 -13.95 -21.58 35.06
CA GLU A 224 -13.18 -21.86 36.27
C GLU A 224 -13.81 -22.96 37.14
N ILE A 225 -15.15 -22.98 37.20
CA ILE A 225 -15.89 -24.03 37.91
C ILE A 225 -15.78 -25.37 37.19
N ARG A 226 -15.80 -25.36 35.85
CA ARG A 226 -15.63 -26.57 35.03
C ARG A 226 -14.23 -27.15 35.18
N ASP A 227 -13.20 -26.32 35.06
CA ASP A 227 -11.80 -26.70 35.22
C ASP A 227 -11.52 -27.28 36.61
N PHE A 228 -12.08 -26.67 37.66
CA PHE A 228 -11.94 -27.19 39.01
C PHE A 228 -12.61 -28.57 39.18
N ASN A 229 -13.81 -28.75 38.63
CA ASN A 229 -14.51 -30.03 38.66
C ASN A 229 -13.76 -31.12 37.89
N GLU A 230 -13.21 -30.80 36.71
CA GLU A 230 -12.41 -31.74 35.92
C GLU A 230 -11.13 -32.16 36.66
N ARG A 231 -10.49 -31.22 37.36
CA ARG A 231 -9.33 -31.54 38.22
C ARG A 231 -9.71 -32.39 39.43
N LEU A 232 -10.89 -32.16 40.01
CA LEU A 232 -11.41 -32.97 41.13
C LEU A 232 -11.73 -34.40 40.69
N LEU A 233 -12.35 -34.57 39.51
CA LEU A 233 -12.69 -35.85 38.90
C LEU A 233 -11.46 -36.69 38.51
N ASN A 234 -10.39 -36.02 38.07
CA ASN A 234 -9.14 -36.66 37.66
C ASN A 234 -8.11 -36.79 38.81
N SER A 235 -8.45 -36.35 40.02
CA SER A 235 -7.59 -36.53 41.19
C SER A 235 -7.71 -37.97 41.73
N PRO A 236 -6.60 -38.68 41.99
CA PRO A 236 -6.65 -40.03 42.57
C PRO A 236 -7.29 -39.98 43.96
N ARG A 237 -8.30 -40.83 44.20
CA ARG A 237 -8.93 -40.97 45.52
C ARG A 237 -7.90 -41.53 46.51
N THR A 238 -7.41 -40.68 47.41
CA THR A 238 -6.67 -41.08 48.62
C THR A 238 -7.53 -40.87 49.85
#